data_AF-A0A0A0LVM4-F1
#
_entry.id   AF-A0A0A0LVM4-F1
#
_cell.length_a   1.000
_cell.length_b   1.000
_cell.length_c   1.000
_cell.angle_alpha   90.00
_cell.angle_beta   90.00
_cell.angle_gamma   90.00
#
_symmetry.space_group_name_H-M   'P 1'
#
loop_
_entity.id
_entity.type
_entity.pdbx_description
1 polymer ?
#
loop_
_entity_poly.entity_id
_entity_poly.type
_entity_poly.pdbx_seq_one_letter_code
_entity_poly.pdbx_strand_id
1 'polypeptide(L)'
;MPWSSVALNIHLTNNLLSVAHTRLKSVCRKATIDSLAVAYGKGKITCFLGDVNALVDVIPADMVVNAMLVAMVAHASQLSSYTIYHVSSSMRNPIMYRKLQEYGFHYFSANPWINKDGQPVKVGKVTILNDMASFHRYMTIRYLVFLKVCFLSPLSFNKDI
;
A
#
# COMPACT_ATOMS: atom_id res chain seq x y z
N MET A 1 -15.24 36.95 22.56
CA MET A 1 -14.62 35.76 21.92
C MET A 1 -14.71 35.95 20.41
N PRO A 2 -13.59 36.09 19.67
CA PRO A 2 -13.66 36.52 18.28
C PRO A 2 -13.94 35.32 17.36
N TRP A 3 -15.06 35.40 16.65
CA TRP A 3 -15.54 34.42 15.68
C TRP A 3 -14.58 34.16 14.51
N SER A 4 -13.60 35.06 14.29
CA SER A 4 -12.57 34.94 13.25
C SER A 4 -11.61 33.77 13.49
N SER A 5 -11.23 33.50 14.74
CA SER A 5 -10.32 32.38 15.07
C SER A 5 -10.98 31.00 14.92
N VAL A 6 -12.30 30.92 15.13
CA VAL A 6 -13.07 29.69 14.96
C VAL A 6 -13.25 29.37 13.47
N ALA A 7 -13.55 30.39 12.65
CA ALA A 7 -13.68 30.24 11.20
C ALA A 7 -12.37 29.84 10.52
N LEU A 8 -11.24 30.42 10.93
CA LEU A 8 -9.92 30.07 10.40
C LEU A 8 -9.54 28.62 10.74
N ASN A 9 -9.84 28.16 11.95
CA ASN A 9 -9.62 26.77 12.37
C ASN A 9 -10.45 25.77 11.54
N ILE A 10 -11.71 26.09 11.27
CA ILE A 10 -12.59 25.23 10.45
C ILE A 10 -12.10 25.17 8.99
N HIS A 11 -11.64 26.30 8.44
CA HIS A 11 -11.13 26.33 7.07
C HIS A 11 -9.80 25.55 6.93
N LEU A 12 -8.93 25.66 7.93
CA LEU A 12 -7.67 24.92 7.99
C LEU A 12 -7.86 23.40 8.20
N THR A 13 -8.80 22.99 9.07
CA THR A 13 -9.11 21.58 9.26
C THR A 13 -9.72 20.95 8.01
N ASN A 14 -10.59 21.68 7.29
CA ASN A 14 -11.17 21.21 6.03
C ASN A 14 -10.12 21.07 4.91
N ASN A 15 -9.17 22.00 4.82
CA ASN A 15 -8.06 21.89 3.86
C ASN A 15 -7.10 20.75 4.23
N LEU A 16 -6.78 20.56 5.51
CA LEU A 16 -5.95 19.44 5.97
C LEU A 16 -6.63 18.09 5.75
N LEU A 17 -7.94 17.99 6.00
CA LEU A 17 -8.74 16.81 5.68
C LEU A 17 -8.76 16.56 4.17
N SER A 18 -8.91 17.59 3.34
CA SER A 18 -8.85 17.49 1.88
C SER A 18 -7.49 17.00 1.38
N VAL A 19 -6.38 17.54 1.91
CA VAL A 19 -5.02 17.14 1.56
C VAL A 19 -4.72 15.71 2.03
N ALA A 20 -5.10 15.36 3.27
CA ALA A 20 -4.96 14.01 3.80
C ALA A 20 -5.80 13.01 3.00
N HIS A 21 -7.03 13.37 2.63
CA HIS A 21 -7.90 12.54 1.81
C HIS A 21 -7.38 12.40 0.38
N THR A 22 -6.77 13.44 -0.20
CA THR A 22 -6.14 13.39 -1.52
C THR A 22 -4.89 12.50 -1.51
N ARG A 23 -4.06 12.58 -0.47
CA ARG A 23 -2.89 11.69 -0.29
C ARG A 23 -3.29 10.25 0.04
N LEU A 24 -4.35 10.05 0.84
CA LEU A 24 -4.90 8.72 1.12
C LEU A 24 -5.51 8.11 -0.16
N LYS A 25 -6.26 8.91 -0.94
CA LYS A 25 -6.76 8.51 -2.25
C LYS A 25 -5.63 8.18 -3.20
N SER A 26 -4.51 8.91 -3.22
CA SER A 26 -3.38 8.58 -4.09
C SER A 26 -2.68 7.27 -3.71
N VAL A 27 -2.68 6.91 -2.43
CA VAL A 27 -2.17 5.61 -1.95
C VAL A 27 -3.10 4.46 -2.37
N CYS A 28 -4.42 4.68 -2.35
CA CYS A 28 -5.42 3.65 -2.68
C CYS A 28 -5.89 3.63 -4.15
N ARG A 29 -5.41 4.51 -5.05
CA ARG A 29 -5.98 4.73 -6.40
C ARG A 29 -5.66 3.64 -7.45
N LYS A 30 -5.57 2.37 -7.06
CA LYS A 30 -5.00 1.20 -7.78
C LYS A 30 -3.56 0.94 -7.37
N ALA A 31 -3.39 0.39 -6.17
CA ALA A 31 -2.16 -0.29 -5.82
C ALA A 31 -2.19 -1.69 -6.46
N THR A 32 -1.53 -1.86 -7.61
CA THR A 32 -1.14 -3.20 -8.06
C THR A 32 -0.23 -3.82 -6.99
N ILE A 33 -0.27 -5.13 -6.83
CA ILE A 33 0.57 -5.85 -5.85
C ILE A 33 2.05 -5.47 -6.01
N ASP A 34 2.51 -5.24 -7.24
CA ASP A 34 3.88 -4.82 -7.55
C ASP A 34 4.24 -3.46 -6.97
N SER A 35 3.32 -2.48 -7.04
CA SER A 35 3.59 -1.14 -6.50
C SER A 35 3.61 -1.15 -4.97
N LEU A 36 2.82 -2.04 -4.35
CA LEU A 36 2.89 -2.31 -2.92
C LEU A 36 4.24 -2.91 -2.54
N ALA A 37 4.73 -3.91 -3.29
CA ALA A 37 6.02 -4.55 -3.06
C ALA A 37 7.18 -3.54 -3.17
N VAL A 38 7.18 -2.68 -4.20
CA VAL A 38 8.20 -1.64 -4.39
C VAL A 38 8.15 -0.60 -3.27
N ALA A 39 6.96 -0.16 -2.86
CA ALA A 39 6.81 0.81 -1.79
C ALA A 39 7.21 0.21 -0.43
N TYR A 40 7.01 -1.09 -0.23
CA TYR A 40 7.49 -1.83 0.95
C TYR A 40 9.01 -1.92 0.98
N GLY A 41 9.65 -2.35 -0.13
CA GLY A 41 11.12 -2.41 -0.23
C GLY A 41 11.78 -1.05 -0.02
N LYS A 42 11.13 0.04 -0.45
CA LYS A 42 11.56 1.42 -0.17
C LYS A 42 11.26 1.92 1.25
N GLY A 43 10.72 1.08 2.13
CA GLY A 43 10.40 1.42 3.52
C GLY A 43 9.27 2.44 3.68
N LYS A 44 8.46 2.69 2.63
CA LYS A 44 7.41 3.72 2.65
C LYS A 44 6.09 3.22 3.24
N ILE A 45 5.92 1.91 3.34
CA ILE A 45 4.71 1.28 3.89
C ILE A 45 4.97 0.87 5.33
N THR A 46 4.17 1.42 6.24
CA THR A 46 4.23 1.12 7.68
C THR A 46 3.03 0.34 8.18
N CYS A 47 1.86 0.49 7.53
CA CYS A 47 0.66 -0.27 7.84
C CYS A 47 -0.09 -0.66 6.56
N PHE A 48 -0.84 -1.76 6.62
CA PHE A 48 -1.76 -2.16 5.57
C PHE A 48 -3.09 -2.62 6.16
N LEU A 49 -4.20 -2.31 5.46
CA LEU A 49 -5.52 -2.81 5.82
C LEU A 49 -5.75 -4.12 5.06
N GLY A 50 -5.93 -5.21 5.80
CA GLY A 50 -6.14 -6.53 5.20
C GLY A 50 -6.37 -7.57 6.28
N ASP A 51 -7.00 -8.68 5.90
CA ASP A 51 -7.14 -9.82 6.80
C ASP A 51 -5.88 -10.67 6.75
N VAL A 52 -5.19 -10.80 7.89
CA VAL A 52 -4.00 -11.65 8.04
C VAL A 52 -4.26 -13.13 7.78
N ASN A 53 -5.52 -13.56 7.90
CA ASN A 53 -5.97 -14.93 7.67
C ASN A 53 -6.49 -15.14 6.24
N ALA A 54 -6.52 -14.10 5.41
CA ALA A 54 -6.90 -14.24 4.01
C ALA A 54 -5.93 -15.18 3.29
N LEU A 55 -6.50 -16.08 2.49
CA LEU A 55 -5.77 -16.94 1.58
C LEU A 55 -5.49 -16.17 0.29
N VAL A 56 -4.23 -16.20 -0.15
CA VAL A 56 -3.79 -15.58 -1.40
C VAL A 56 -3.34 -16.68 -2.35
N ASP A 57 -3.83 -16.61 -3.58
CA ASP A 57 -3.38 -17.46 -4.68
C ASP A 57 -2.20 -16.76 -5.38
N VAL A 58 -1.04 -17.41 -5.42
CA VAL A 58 0.17 -16.90 -6.07
C VAL A 58 0.43 -17.77 -7.29
N ILE A 59 0.11 -17.25 -8.47
CA ILE A 59 0.30 -17.95 -9.73
C ILE A 59 1.64 -17.52 -10.33
N PRO A 60 2.59 -18.45 -10.55
CA PRO A 60 3.86 -18.10 -11.14
C PRO A 60 3.70 -17.75 -12.63
N ALA A 61 4.56 -16.88 -13.14
CA ALA A 61 4.39 -16.28 -14.46
C ALA A 61 4.50 -17.30 -15.61
N ASP A 62 5.36 -18.32 -15.45
CA ASP A 62 5.53 -19.44 -16.37
C ASP A 62 4.23 -20.22 -16.60
N MET A 63 3.47 -20.45 -15.53
CA MET A 63 2.17 -21.13 -15.60
C MET A 63 1.14 -20.30 -16.37
N VAL A 64 1.13 -18.97 -16.19
CA VAL A 64 0.25 -18.06 -16.94
C VAL A 64 0.60 -18.06 -18.43
N VAL A 65 1.90 -17.99 -18.76
CA VAL A 65 2.37 -18.02 -20.15
C VAL A 65 2.04 -19.36 -20.81
N ASN A 66 2.25 -20.48 -20.13
CA ASN A 66 1.92 -21.80 -20.64
C ASN A 66 0.41 -21.96 -20.87
N ALA A 67 -0.42 -21.51 -19.92
CA ALA A 67 -1.87 -21.55 -20.07
C ALA A 67 -2.35 -20.70 -21.26
N MET A 68 -1.76 -19.52 -21.46
CA MET A 68 -2.04 -18.66 -22.61
C MET A 68 -1.69 -19.36 -23.93
N LEU A 69 -0.51 -19.99 -24.02
CA LEU A 69 -0.10 -20.73 -25.21
C LEU A 69 -1.06 -21.87 -25.54
N VAL A 70 -1.44 -22.66 -24.54
CA VAL A 70 -2.38 -23.78 -24.70
C VAL A 70 -3.76 -23.27 -25.15
N ALA A 71 -4.26 -22.19 -24.55
CA ALA A 71 -5.54 -21.59 -24.94
C ALA A 71 -5.52 -21.08 -26.39
N MET A 72 -4.41 -20.44 -26.82
CA MET A 72 -4.25 -19.99 -28.20
C MET A 72 -4.27 -21.16 -29.18
N VAL A 73 -3.54 -22.24 -28.90
CA VAL A 73 -3.49 -23.43 -29.77
C VAL A 73 -4.85 -24.14 -29.80
N ALA A 74 -5.50 -24.29 -28.64
CA ALA A 74 -6.80 -24.96 -28.53
C ALA A 74 -7.92 -24.25 -29.31
N HIS A 75 -7.77 -22.96 -29.58
CA HIS A 75 -8.76 -22.15 -30.30
C HIS A 75 -8.27 -21.59 -31.63
N ALA A 76 -7.11 -22.04 -32.12
CA ALA A 76 -6.55 -21.60 -33.39
C ALA A 76 -7.49 -21.85 -34.59
N SER A 77 -8.42 -22.81 -34.49
CA SER A 77 -9.36 -23.19 -35.55
C SER A 77 -10.84 -22.93 -35.23
N GLN A 78 -11.17 -22.29 -34.10
CA GLN A 78 -12.55 -22.03 -33.68
C GLN A 78 -12.85 -20.53 -33.69
N LEU A 79 -13.59 -20.04 -34.70
CA LEU A 79 -13.93 -18.62 -34.86
C LEU A 79 -15.07 -18.12 -33.95
N SER A 80 -15.79 -18.99 -33.26
CA SER A 80 -17.09 -18.65 -32.65
C SER A 80 -17.32 -19.15 -31.22
N SER A 81 -16.28 -19.62 -30.53
CA SER A 81 -16.39 -20.10 -29.14
C SER A 81 -15.75 -19.11 -28.16
N TYR A 82 -16.55 -18.51 -27.28
CA TYR A 82 -16.04 -17.74 -26.14
C TYR A 82 -15.76 -18.70 -24.97
N THR A 83 -14.51 -19.13 -24.82
CA THR A 83 -14.09 -20.00 -23.72
C THR A 83 -13.31 -19.20 -22.68
N ILE A 84 -13.73 -19.29 -21.42
CA ILE A 84 -13.07 -18.63 -20.29
C ILE A 84 -12.18 -19.66 -19.59
N TYR A 85 -10.87 -19.39 -19.57
CA TYR A 85 -9.89 -20.22 -18.87
C TYR A 85 -9.53 -19.61 -17.51
N HIS A 86 -9.82 -20.33 -16.44
CA HIS A 86 -9.37 -19.95 -15.10
C HIS A 86 -8.02 -20.61 -14.80
N VAL A 87 -6.98 -19.79 -14.70
CA VAL A 87 -5.67 -20.21 -14.22
C VAL A 87 -5.62 -19.92 -12.73
N SER A 88 -5.36 -20.94 -11.91
CA SER A 88 -5.21 -20.83 -10.47
C SER A 88 -4.08 -21.73 -10.02
N SER A 89 -3.25 -21.30 -9.07
CA SER A 89 -2.28 -22.19 -8.44
C SER A 89 -3.09 -23.06 -7.48
N SER A 90 -3.20 -24.35 -7.80
CA SER A 90 -4.07 -25.35 -7.17
C SER A 90 -4.46 -25.08 -5.70
N MET A 91 -5.71 -25.43 -5.32
CA MET A 91 -6.27 -25.44 -3.96
C MET A 91 -5.37 -26.08 -2.87
N ARG A 92 -4.32 -26.80 -3.26
CA ARG A 92 -3.34 -27.43 -2.36
C ARG A 92 -2.29 -26.49 -1.78
N ASN A 93 -2.06 -25.29 -2.32
CA ASN A 93 -1.06 -24.37 -1.77
C ASN A 93 -1.53 -22.91 -1.62
N PRO A 94 -2.69 -22.64 -0.98
CA PRO A 94 -3.07 -21.28 -0.66
C PRO A 94 -2.10 -20.71 0.37
N ILE A 95 -1.40 -19.63 0.02
CA ILE A 95 -0.47 -18.97 0.93
C ILE A 95 -1.26 -18.01 1.80
N MET A 96 -1.17 -18.18 3.12
CA MET A 96 -1.73 -17.20 4.06
C MET A 96 -1.03 -15.85 3.90
N TYR A 97 -1.79 -14.76 3.92
CA TYR A 97 -1.24 -13.41 3.80
C TYR A 97 -0.09 -13.14 4.80
N ARG A 98 -0.21 -13.67 6.04
CA ARG A 98 0.87 -13.62 7.04
C ARG A 98 2.19 -14.25 6.54
N LYS A 99 2.13 -15.39 5.86
CA LYS A 99 3.31 -16.07 5.33
C LYS A 99 3.95 -15.27 4.19
N LEU A 100 3.13 -14.71 3.32
CA LEU A 100 3.60 -13.82 2.25
C LEU A 100 4.34 -12.59 2.81
N GLN A 101 3.83 -12.02 3.90
CA GLN A 101 4.50 -10.94 4.62
C GLN A 101 5.84 -11.37 5.24
N GLU A 102 5.88 -12.55 5.88
CA GLU A 102 7.11 -13.11 6.45
C GLU A 102 8.19 -13.31 5.38
N TYR A 103 7.81 -13.82 4.21
CA TYR A 103 8.70 -13.97 3.05
C TYR A 103 9.20 -12.62 2.54
N GLY A 104 8.30 -11.64 2.37
CA GLY A 104 8.68 -10.29 1.96
C GLY A 104 9.66 -9.65 2.94
N PHE A 105 9.39 -9.75 4.24
CA PHE A 105 10.28 -9.22 5.28
C PHE A 105 11.65 -9.90 5.25
N HIS A 106 11.72 -11.22 5.15
CA HIS A 106 13.00 -11.93 5.06
C HIS A 106 13.78 -11.55 3.81
N TYR A 107 13.11 -11.52 2.65
CA TYR A 107 13.75 -11.18 1.38
C TYR A 107 14.36 -9.79 1.39
N PHE A 108 13.60 -8.77 1.81
CA PHE A 108 14.09 -7.39 1.85
C PHE A 108 15.03 -7.10 3.03
N SER A 109 15.02 -7.93 4.08
CA SER A 109 16.02 -7.85 5.14
C SER A 109 17.38 -8.41 4.70
N ALA A 110 17.37 -9.50 3.93
CA ALA A 110 18.58 -10.11 3.38
C ALA A 110 19.11 -9.33 2.16
N ASN A 111 18.21 -8.80 1.33
CA ASN A 111 18.52 -8.05 0.11
C ASN A 111 17.89 -6.65 0.20
N PRO A 112 18.48 -5.72 0.97
CA PRO A 112 17.91 -4.40 1.17
C PRO A 112 17.92 -3.59 -0.12
N TRP A 113 16.87 -2.79 -0.31
CA TRP A 113 16.82 -1.84 -1.42
C TRP A 113 17.87 -0.75 -1.20
N ILE A 114 18.67 -0.44 -2.23
CA ILE A 114 19.65 0.65 -2.17
C ILE A 114 18.98 1.97 -2.54
N ASN A 115 19.00 2.94 -1.62
CA ASN A 115 18.45 4.26 -1.90
C ASN A 115 19.37 5.07 -2.84
N LYS A 116 18.89 6.23 -3.30
CA LYS A 116 19.69 7.16 -4.12
C LYS A 116 21.02 7.55 -3.48
N ASP A 117 21.06 7.55 -2.15
CA ASP A 117 22.24 7.90 -1.35
C ASP A 117 23.21 6.71 -1.15
N GLY A 118 22.97 5.57 -1.83
CA GLY A 118 23.79 4.36 -1.70
C GLY A 118 23.57 3.57 -0.40
N GLN A 119 22.68 4.02 0.48
CA GLN A 119 22.42 3.37 1.76
C GLN A 119 21.35 2.26 1.66
N PRO A 120 21.52 1.13 2.36
CA PRO A 120 20.52 0.07 2.41
C PRO A 120 19.30 0.50 3.22
N VAL A 121 18.11 0.40 2.63
CA VAL A 121 16.84 0.68 3.30
C VAL A 121 16.49 -0.48 4.24
N LYS A 122 16.37 -0.18 5.53
CA LYS A 122 15.89 -1.15 6.53
C LYS A 122 14.36 -1.23 6.49
N VAL A 123 13.83 -2.40 6.15
CA VAL A 123 12.39 -2.67 6.19
C VAL A 123 11.98 -3.17 7.58
N GLY A 124 10.79 -2.77 8.03
CA GLY A 124 10.16 -3.29 9.23
C GLY A 124 9.06 -4.30 8.91
N LYS A 125 8.59 -5.05 9.92
CA LYS A 125 7.34 -5.80 9.79
C LYS A 125 6.18 -4.80 9.68
N VAL A 126 5.38 -4.92 8.62
CA VAL A 126 4.19 -4.08 8.41
C VAL A 126 3.13 -4.41 9.47
N THR A 127 2.53 -3.39 10.07
CA THR A 127 1.37 -3.60 10.94
C THR A 127 0.13 -3.82 10.08
N ILE A 128 -0.46 -5.00 10.16
CA ILE A 128 -1.72 -5.30 9.47
C ILE A 128 -2.87 -4.98 10.41
N LEU A 129 -3.76 -4.12 9.95
CA LEU A 129 -4.96 -3.74 10.67
C LEU A 129 -6.13 -4.51 10.04
N ASN A 130 -6.81 -5.33 10.83
CA ASN A 130 -7.92 -6.17 10.36
C ASN A 130 -9.26 -5.42 10.32
N ASP A 131 -9.29 -4.18 10.83
CA ASP A 131 -10.52 -3.41 11.02
C ASP A 131 -10.35 -1.98 10.48
N MET A 132 -11.39 -1.49 9.79
CA MET A 132 -11.41 -0.18 9.16
C MET A 132 -11.37 0.95 10.20
N ALA A 133 -12.04 0.79 11.36
CA ALA A 133 -11.99 1.81 12.41
C ALA A 133 -10.57 1.92 13.00
N SER A 134 -9.89 0.80 13.18
CA SER A 134 -8.49 0.73 13.61
C SER A 134 -7.55 1.34 12.58
N PHE A 135 -7.79 1.12 11.29
CA PHE A 135 -7.08 1.78 10.20
C PHE A 135 -7.25 3.29 10.22
N HIS A 136 -8.48 3.80 10.35
CA HIS A 136 -8.72 5.23 10.45
C HIS A 136 -8.09 5.86 11.69
N ARG A 137 -8.13 5.19 12.85
CA ARG A 137 -7.45 5.64 14.07
C ARG A 137 -5.94 5.73 13.86
N TYR A 138 -5.33 4.69 13.31
CA TYR A 138 -3.90 4.69 13.00
C TYR A 138 -3.53 5.81 12.02
N MET A 139 -4.29 5.96 10.94
CA MET A 139 -4.06 7.01 9.95
C MET A 139 -4.19 8.41 10.56
N THR A 140 -5.18 8.61 11.43
CA THR A 140 -5.40 9.89 12.13
C THR A 140 -4.25 10.21 13.08
N ILE A 141 -3.84 9.26 13.92
CA ILE A 141 -2.74 9.45 14.86
C ILE A 141 -1.42 9.68 14.10
N ARG A 142 -1.14 8.89 13.07
CA ARG A 142 0.15 8.93 12.37
C ARG A 142 0.29 10.11 11.41
N TYR A 143 -0.79 10.51 10.73
CA TYR A 143 -0.71 11.54 9.69
C TYR A 143 -1.39 12.85 10.10
N LEU A 144 -2.57 12.82 10.74
CA LEU A 144 -3.27 14.07 11.10
C LEU A 144 -2.62 14.78 12.29
N VAL A 145 -2.09 14.06 13.28
CA VAL A 145 -1.34 14.69 14.39
C VAL A 145 -0.06 15.33 13.88
N PHE A 146 0.72 14.62 13.07
CA PHE A 146 1.95 15.17 12.47
C PHE A 146 1.67 16.38 11.57
N LEU A 147 0.60 16.34 10.77
CA LEU A 147 0.19 17.48 9.95
C LEU A 147 -0.21 18.69 10.82
N LYS A 148 -0.92 18.47 11.92
CA LYS A 148 -1.28 19.55 12.86
C LYS A 148 -0.06 20.12 13.57
N VAL A 149 0.89 19.30 14.00
CA VAL A 149 2.13 19.78 14.66
C VAL A 149 3.00 20.58 13.68
N CYS A 150 3.16 20.14 12.44
CA CYS A 150 3.87 20.92 11.41
C CYS A 150 3.16 22.23 11.07
N PHE A 151 1.82 22.26 11.14
CA PHE A 151 1.05 23.48 10.85
C PHE A 151 0.99 24.44 12.05
N LEU A 152 1.18 23.92 13.27
CA LEU A 152 1.11 24.68 14.53
C LEU A 152 2.48 25.06 15.08
N SER A 153 3.60 24.61 14.52
CA SER A 153 4.89 25.23 14.82
C SER A 153 4.91 26.62 14.17
N PRO A 154 4.92 27.72 14.94
CA PRO A 154 5.31 29.00 14.37
C PRO A 154 6.69 28.80 13.77
N LEU A 155 6.96 29.40 12.62
CA LEU A 155 8.33 29.70 12.23
C LEU A 155 8.97 30.51 13.38
N SER A 156 9.59 29.83 14.32
CA SER A 156 10.65 30.38 15.15
C SER A 156 11.96 30.16 14.41
N PHE A 157 12.07 30.75 13.22
CA PHE A 157 13.37 31.26 12.78
C PHE A 157 13.24 32.77 12.75
N ASN A 158 13.48 33.29 13.95
CA ASN A 158 13.67 34.69 14.23
C ASN A 158 14.73 35.20 13.24
N LYS A 159 14.35 36.20 12.44
CA LYS A 159 15.20 36.80 11.42
C LYS A 159 15.77 38.09 12.01
N ASP A 160 16.59 37.95 13.06
CA ASP A 160 17.29 39.05 13.71
C ASP A 160 18.69 38.59 14.13
N ILE A 161 19.66 38.77 13.21
CA ILE A 161 21.04 39.29 13.36
C ILE A 161 21.63 39.39 11.94
#